data_AF-A0A1I6HWZ9-F1
#
_entry.id   AF-A0A1I6HWZ9-F1
#
_cell.length_a   1.000
_cell.length_b   1.000
_cell.length_c   1.000
_cell.angle_alpha   90.00
_cell.angle_beta   90.00
_cell.angle_gamma   90.00
#
_symmetry.space_group_name_H-M   'P 1'
#
loop_
_entity.id
_entity.type
_entity.pdbx_description
1 polymer ?
#
loop_
_entity_poly.entity_id
_entity_poly.type
_entity_poly.pdbx_seq_one_letter_code
_entity_poly.pdbx_strand_id
1 'polypeptide(L)'
;MTSQTPTQMKIETSAELLENDILPKTREVHTDPNVPCPSTTNLPKALGESIAKKSPAQWAYERIIMYIQNFEKQLDNNHEVGVGLAGGLTGVIRIEGLGYYDPDIVTYYGVNDEGAKTQLIQHVSQLNVTLIASPKHIDQPEPNRIGFQLAAALERDTDETG
;
A
#
# COMPACT_ATOMS: atom_id res chain seq x y z
N MET A 1 18.03 -38.06 28.25
CA MET A 1 18.62 -37.87 26.91
C MET A 1 18.10 -36.55 26.38
N THR A 2 18.86 -35.46 26.52
CA THR A 2 18.51 -34.12 26.06
C THR A 2 19.22 -33.86 24.74
N SER A 3 18.48 -33.83 23.63
CA SER A 3 19.01 -33.42 22.33
C SER A 3 18.88 -31.91 22.19
N GLN A 4 20.01 -31.20 22.19
CA GLN A 4 20.08 -29.80 21.78
C GLN A 4 20.06 -29.75 20.25
N THR A 5 19.07 -29.06 19.69
CA THR A 5 19.04 -28.71 18.26
C THR A 5 20.08 -27.61 18.02
N PRO A 6 21.00 -27.74 17.05
CA PRO A 6 21.95 -26.68 16.76
C PRO A 6 21.22 -25.50 16.12
N THR A 7 21.36 -24.32 16.72
CA THR A 7 20.94 -23.04 16.16
C THR A 7 21.67 -22.84 14.83
N GLN A 8 20.94 -22.95 13.73
CA GLN A 8 21.49 -22.72 12.40
C GLN A 8 21.77 -21.22 12.24
N MET A 9 23.05 -20.83 12.42
CA MET A 9 23.53 -19.50 12.07
C MET A 9 23.39 -19.33 10.55
N LYS A 10 22.41 -18.53 10.14
CA LYS A 10 22.27 -18.06 8.76
C LYS A 10 23.40 -17.06 8.50
N ILE A 11 24.47 -17.52 7.85
CA ILE A 11 25.56 -16.65 7.41
C ILE A 11 25.12 -16.03 6.09
N GLU A 12 24.71 -14.76 6.12
CA GLU A 12 24.40 -14.00 4.91
C GLU A 12 25.71 -13.57 4.23
N THR A 13 25.91 -13.99 2.99
CA THR A 13 27.13 -13.78 2.21
C THR A 13 27.07 -12.40 1.57
N SER A 14 28.21 -11.73 1.37
CA SER A 14 28.27 -10.37 0.79
C SER A 14 27.61 -10.21 -0.59
N ALA A 15 27.38 -11.30 -1.32
CA ALA A 15 26.59 -11.31 -2.56
C ALA A 15 25.08 -11.13 -2.30
N GLU A 16 24.55 -11.74 -1.24
CA GLU A 16 23.13 -11.61 -0.82
C GLU A 16 22.84 -10.21 -0.27
N LEU A 17 23.84 -9.57 0.36
CA LEU A 17 23.78 -8.15 0.75
C LEU A 17 23.71 -7.20 -0.46
N LEU A 18 24.37 -7.53 -1.57
CA LEU A 18 24.35 -6.72 -2.79
C LEU A 18 23.06 -6.92 -3.59
N GLU A 19 22.45 -8.11 -3.55
CA GLU A 19 21.10 -8.34 -4.09
C GLU A 19 20.01 -7.62 -3.28
N ASN A 20 20.21 -7.36 -1.98
CA ASN A 20 19.24 -6.58 -1.21
C ASN A 20 19.23 -5.08 -1.59
N ASP A 21 20.29 -4.58 -2.25
CA ASP A 21 20.34 -3.20 -2.77
C ASP A 21 19.69 -3.06 -4.17
N ILE A 22 18.76 -3.96 -4.49
CA ILE A 22 17.96 -3.87 -5.72
C ILE A 22 17.04 -2.65 -5.63
N LEU A 23 17.25 -1.69 -6.53
CA LEU A 23 16.29 -0.65 -6.82
C LEU A 23 14.94 -1.29 -7.20
N PRO A 24 13.82 -0.79 -6.66
CA PRO A 24 12.50 -1.28 -7.02
C PRO A 24 12.28 -1.27 -8.53
N LYS A 25 11.88 -2.43 -9.07
CA LYS A 25 11.45 -2.55 -10.46
C LYS A 25 9.94 -2.72 -10.48
N THR A 26 9.29 -1.95 -11.33
CA THR A 26 7.86 -2.07 -11.60
C THR A 26 7.66 -2.40 -13.08
N ARG A 27 6.68 -3.26 -13.38
CA ARG A 27 6.30 -3.64 -14.74
C ARG A 27 4.80 -3.86 -14.77
N GLU A 28 4.12 -3.12 -15.63
CA GLU A 28 2.69 -3.25 -15.87
C GLU A 28 2.43 -3.27 -17.37
N VAL A 29 1.40 -3.98 -17.80
CA VAL A 29 0.98 -4.08 -19.20
C VAL A 29 -0.53 -3.96 -19.24
N HIS A 30 -1.02 -2.97 -19.99
CA HIS A 30 -2.45 -2.70 -20.16
C HIS A 30 -2.84 -2.90 -21.63
N THR A 31 -4.06 -3.37 -21.87
CA THR A 31 -4.58 -3.57 -23.23
C THR A 31 -4.98 -2.25 -23.90
N ASP A 32 -5.39 -1.26 -23.11
CA ASP A 32 -5.64 0.10 -23.57
C ASP A 32 -4.40 0.96 -23.30
N PRO A 33 -3.75 1.53 -24.34
CA PRO A 33 -2.57 2.37 -24.18
C PRO A 33 -2.85 3.70 -23.48
N ASN A 34 -4.11 4.12 -23.32
CA ASN A 34 -4.48 5.37 -22.68
C ASN A 34 -4.69 5.25 -21.16
N VAL A 35 -4.69 4.03 -20.61
CA VAL A 35 -4.83 3.83 -19.17
C VAL A 35 -3.53 4.27 -18.47
N PRO A 36 -3.59 5.22 -17.52
CA PRO A 36 -2.41 5.67 -16.81
C PRO A 36 -1.82 4.51 -16.00
N CYS A 37 -0.58 4.13 -16.32
CA CYS A 37 0.12 3.10 -15.56
C CYS A 37 0.79 3.74 -14.34
N PRO A 38 0.52 3.24 -13.11
CA PRO A 38 1.29 3.57 -11.92
C PRO A 38 2.81 3.57 -12.12
N SER A 39 3.29 2.64 -12.96
CA SER A 39 4.70 2.37 -13.18
C SER A 39 5.42 3.29 -14.18
N THR A 40 4.69 4.07 -14.98
CA THR A 40 5.27 4.89 -16.08
C THR A 40 5.33 6.38 -15.77
N THR A 41 4.73 6.81 -14.66
CA THR A 41 4.79 8.18 -14.15
C THR A 41 5.98 8.33 -13.20
N ASN A 42 6.47 9.55 -12.96
CA ASN A 42 7.46 9.84 -11.90
C ASN A 42 7.04 9.13 -10.60
N LEU A 43 7.76 8.07 -10.23
CA LEU A 43 7.48 7.36 -8.99
C LEU A 43 7.73 8.32 -7.82
N PRO A 44 6.87 8.31 -6.78
CA PRO A 44 7.15 9.01 -5.54
C PRO A 44 8.55 8.65 -5.02
N LYS A 45 9.24 9.63 -4.41
CA LYS A 45 10.61 9.43 -3.89
C LYS A 45 10.71 8.21 -2.98
N ALA A 46 9.66 7.96 -2.19
CA ALA A 46 9.50 6.73 -1.41
C ALA A 46 9.85 5.48 -2.21
N LEU A 47 9.20 5.28 -3.35
CA LEU A 47 9.33 4.08 -4.16
C LEU A 47 10.63 4.01 -4.98
N GLY A 48 11.45 5.06 -4.99
CA GLY A 48 12.78 5.06 -5.62
C GLY A 48 13.91 4.59 -4.70
N GLU A 49 13.66 4.44 -3.40
CA GLU A 49 14.69 4.01 -2.45
C GLU A 49 14.95 2.51 -2.47
N SER A 50 16.17 2.15 -2.05
CA SER A 50 16.60 0.76 -1.84
C SER A 50 15.65 -0.01 -0.93
N ILE A 51 15.25 -1.21 -1.37
CA ILE A 51 14.34 -2.09 -0.63
C ILE A 51 14.99 -2.57 0.67
N ALA A 52 16.33 -2.72 0.73
CA ALA A 52 17.05 -3.12 1.94
C ALA A 52 16.78 -2.22 3.15
N LYS A 53 16.35 -0.97 2.93
CA LYS A 53 16.07 0.00 4.01
C LYS A 53 14.63 -0.06 4.53
N LYS A 54 13.79 -0.93 3.98
CA LYS A 54 12.35 -0.96 4.27
C LYS A 54 11.95 -2.29 4.87
N SER A 55 11.03 -2.23 5.84
CA SER A 55 10.33 -3.43 6.25
C SER A 55 9.38 -3.93 5.16
N PRO A 56 9.00 -5.22 5.18
CA PRO A 56 7.93 -5.72 4.34
C PRO A 56 6.64 -4.89 4.44
N ALA A 57 6.24 -4.49 5.65
CA ALA A 57 5.04 -3.69 5.89
C ALA A 57 5.13 -2.30 5.27
N GLN A 58 6.24 -1.58 5.50
CA GLN A 58 6.49 -0.28 4.89
C GLN A 58 6.44 -0.38 3.36
N TRP A 59 7.10 -1.39 2.80
CA TRP A 59 7.16 -1.58 1.36
C TRP A 59 5.78 -1.87 0.75
N ALA A 60 4.93 -2.64 1.43
CA ALA A 60 3.56 -2.86 0.99
C ALA A 60 2.71 -1.58 1.10
N TYR A 61 2.79 -0.88 2.24
CA TYR A 61 2.08 0.37 2.51
C TYR A 61 2.30 1.43 1.43
N GLU A 62 3.55 1.72 1.09
CA GLU A 62 3.89 2.74 0.09
C GLU A 62 3.32 2.40 -1.30
N ARG A 63 3.33 1.11 -1.67
CA ARG A 63 2.77 0.63 -2.95
C ARG A 63 1.25 0.67 -2.96
N ILE A 64 0.59 0.32 -1.85
CA ILE A 64 -0.88 0.41 -1.73
C ILE A 64 -1.34 1.86 -1.94
N ILE A 65 -0.65 2.84 -1.34
CA ILE A 65 -0.96 4.27 -1.55
C ILE A 65 -0.85 4.65 -3.02
N MET A 66 0.23 4.26 -3.70
CA MET A 66 0.40 4.50 -5.13
C MET A 66 -0.74 3.88 -5.95
N TYR A 67 -1.15 2.65 -5.66
CA TYR A 67 -2.27 2.01 -6.35
C TYR A 67 -3.60 2.73 -6.10
N ILE A 68 -3.89 3.13 -4.85
CA ILE A 68 -5.10 3.91 -4.51
C ILE A 68 -5.13 5.22 -5.30
N GLN A 69 -4.03 5.98 -5.29
CA GLN A 69 -3.96 7.26 -6.00
C GLN A 69 -4.21 7.08 -7.51
N ASN A 70 -3.59 6.07 -8.13
CA ASN A 70 -3.76 5.85 -9.57
C ASN A 70 -5.13 5.29 -9.94
N PHE A 71 -5.77 4.54 -9.05
CA PHE A 71 -7.16 4.14 -9.20
C PHE A 71 -8.09 5.36 -9.14
N GLU A 72 -7.91 6.24 -8.15
CA GLU A 72 -8.72 7.45 -8.01
C GLU A 72 -8.60 8.43 -9.19
N LYS A 73 -7.42 8.51 -9.83
CA LYS A 73 -7.23 9.32 -11.06
C LYS A 73 -8.17 8.91 -12.21
N GLN A 74 -8.70 7.69 -12.18
CA GLN A 74 -9.56 7.14 -13.22
C GLN A 74 -11.05 7.21 -12.86
N LEU A 75 -11.39 7.68 -11.65
CA LEU A 75 -12.78 7.75 -11.19
C LEU A 75 -13.47 9.05 -11.60
N ASP A 76 -14.76 8.97 -11.87
CA ASP A 76 -15.63 10.13 -12.05
C ASP A 76 -16.02 10.78 -10.72
N ASN A 77 -16.68 11.95 -10.78
CA ASN A 77 -17.04 12.73 -9.58
C ASN A 77 -18.20 12.14 -8.75
N ASN A 78 -18.76 11.00 -9.13
CA ASN A 78 -19.82 10.32 -8.38
C ASN A 78 -19.28 9.16 -7.55
N HIS A 79 -18.03 8.75 -7.74
CA HIS A 79 -17.44 7.61 -7.06
C HIS A 79 -16.21 7.99 -6.23
N GLU A 80 -16.06 7.31 -5.11
CA GLU A 80 -14.92 7.31 -4.20
C GLU A 80 -14.24 5.92 -4.22
N VAL A 81 -13.01 5.85 -3.72
CA VAL A 81 -12.33 4.55 -3.57
C VAL A 81 -12.85 3.80 -2.34
N GLY A 82 -13.35 2.59 -2.55
CA GLY A 82 -13.55 1.58 -1.54
C GLY A 82 -12.44 0.53 -1.60
N VAL A 83 -12.10 -0.04 -0.44
CA VAL A 83 -11.21 -1.19 -0.34
C VAL A 83 -12.03 -2.42 0.03
N GLY A 84 -12.18 -3.32 -0.93
CA GLY A 84 -12.69 -4.67 -0.71
C GLY A 84 -11.54 -5.59 -0.31
N LEU A 85 -11.72 -6.38 0.74
CA LEU A 85 -10.69 -7.29 1.23
C LEU A 85 -11.07 -8.71 0.81
N ALA A 86 -10.36 -9.26 -0.17
CA ALA A 86 -10.71 -10.58 -0.68
C ALA A 86 -10.37 -11.66 0.35
N GLY A 87 -11.39 -12.39 0.81
CA GLY A 87 -11.28 -13.49 1.77
C GLY A 87 -11.71 -13.18 3.21
N GLY A 88 -12.18 -11.96 3.51
CA GLY A 88 -12.72 -11.58 4.82
C GLY A 88 -14.23 -11.34 4.81
N LEU A 89 -14.90 -11.58 5.95
CA LEU A 89 -16.34 -11.29 6.14
C LEU A 89 -16.65 -9.78 6.23
N THR A 90 -15.62 -8.93 6.26
CA THR A 90 -15.72 -7.50 6.63
C THR A 90 -16.31 -6.61 5.52
N GLY A 91 -16.57 -7.13 4.32
CA GLY A 91 -17.18 -6.38 3.24
C GLY A 91 -16.27 -5.29 2.66
N VAL A 92 -16.87 -4.24 2.09
CA VAL A 92 -16.15 -3.08 1.55
C VAL A 92 -15.94 -2.07 2.68
N ILE A 93 -14.72 -1.55 2.80
CA ILE A 93 -14.40 -0.45 3.69
C ILE A 93 -14.14 0.78 2.83
N ARG A 94 -14.90 1.85 3.05
CA ARG A 94 -14.53 3.16 2.52
C ARG A 94 -13.35 3.67 3.34
N ILE A 95 -12.19 3.73 2.70
CA ILE A 95 -10.93 4.01 3.38
C ILE A 95 -10.80 5.50 3.72
N GLU A 96 -10.47 5.76 4.98
CA GLU A 96 -10.22 7.09 5.55
C GLU A 96 -8.78 7.22 6.07
N GLY A 97 -8.01 6.12 6.04
CA GLY A 97 -6.59 6.13 6.36
C GLY A 97 -5.92 4.78 6.13
N LEU A 98 -4.60 4.84 5.99
CA LEU A 98 -3.73 3.66 5.92
C LEU A 98 -2.57 3.84 6.89
N GLY A 99 -2.10 2.75 7.49
CA GLY A 99 -0.89 2.73 8.31
C GLY A 99 -0.11 1.42 8.16
N TYR A 100 1.10 1.40 8.70
CA TYR A 100 1.90 0.20 8.85
C TYR A 100 2.61 0.19 10.21
N TYR A 101 3.00 -1.00 10.66
CA TYR A 101 3.84 -1.18 11.83
C TYR A 101 4.88 -2.26 11.55
N ASP A 102 6.14 -1.93 11.77
CA ASP A 102 7.25 -2.80 11.41
C ASP A 102 7.27 -4.07 12.27
N PRO A 103 7.66 -5.22 11.68
CA PRO A 103 8.07 -5.38 10.28
C PRO A 103 6.93 -5.76 9.32
N ASP A 104 5.74 -6.08 9.83
CA ASP A 104 4.80 -6.94 9.09
C ASP A 104 3.31 -6.56 9.14
N ILE A 105 2.90 -5.52 9.84
CA ILE A 105 1.48 -5.13 9.95
C ILE A 105 1.14 -3.99 9.00
N VAL A 106 0.03 -4.12 8.28
CA VAL A 106 -0.64 -3.05 7.54
C VAL A 106 -2.05 -2.85 8.12
N THR A 107 -2.47 -1.60 8.27
CA THR A 107 -3.77 -1.25 8.85
C THR A 107 -4.56 -0.34 7.93
N TYR A 108 -5.83 -0.68 7.72
CA TYR A 108 -6.80 0.12 6.99
C TYR A 108 -7.81 0.71 7.97
N TYR A 109 -8.03 2.02 7.90
CA TYR A 109 -9.00 2.75 8.70
C TYR A 109 -10.12 3.23 7.80
N GLY A 110 -11.37 3.21 8.28
CA GLY A 110 -12.47 3.75 7.51
C GLY A 110 -13.84 3.46 8.11
N VAL A 111 -14.84 3.44 7.25
CA VAL A 111 -16.22 3.08 7.58
C VAL A 111 -16.70 1.95 6.68
N ASN A 112 -17.54 1.06 7.22
CA ASN A 112 -18.19 0.03 6.41
C ASN A 112 -19.46 0.58 5.71
N ASP A 113 -20.15 -0.28 4.98
CA ASP A 113 -21.39 0.06 4.26
C ASP A 113 -22.54 0.52 5.18
N GLU A 114 -22.50 0.18 6.47
CA GLU A 114 -23.45 0.62 7.49
C GLU A 114 -23.04 1.96 8.16
N GLY A 115 -21.92 2.56 7.73
CA GLY A 115 -21.36 3.78 8.33
C GLY A 115 -20.65 3.55 9.67
N ALA A 116 -20.46 2.30 10.09
CA ALA A 116 -19.77 1.97 11.33
C ALA A 116 -18.25 2.11 11.15
N LYS A 117 -17.61 2.78 12.13
CA LYS A 117 -16.16 2.90 12.18
C LYS A 117 -15.53 1.51 12.19
N THR A 118 -14.69 1.27 11.19
CA THR A 118 -14.08 -0.04 10.93
C THR A 118 -12.58 0.13 10.81
N GLN A 119 -11.85 -0.79 11.42
CA GLN A 119 -10.41 -0.89 11.30
C GLN A 119 -10.05 -2.33 10.98
N LEU A 120 -9.29 -2.52 9.91
CA LEU A 120 -8.74 -3.82 9.56
C LEU A 120 -7.23 -3.80 9.83
N ILE A 121 -6.76 -4.81 10.56
CA ILE A 121 -5.35 -5.05 10.81
C ILE A 121 -4.97 -6.36 10.12
N GLN A 122 -3.97 -6.33 9.24
CA GLN A 122 -3.53 -7.49 8.47
C GLN A 122 -2.02 -7.65 8.52
N HIS A 123 -1.57 -8.90 8.53
CA HIS A 123 -0.18 -9.23 8.27
C HIS A 123 0.12 -9.13 6.77
N VAL A 124 1.28 -8.60 6.41
CA VAL A 124 1.69 -8.30 5.03
C VAL A 124 1.69 -9.53 4.12
N SER A 125 1.98 -10.73 4.67
CA SER A 125 1.94 -11.98 3.91
C SER A 125 0.54 -12.47 3.53
N GLN A 126 -0.50 -11.85 4.09
CA GLN A 126 -1.91 -12.20 3.86
C GLN A 126 -2.65 -11.13 3.06
N LEU A 127 -1.93 -10.17 2.48
CA LEU A 127 -2.53 -9.05 1.77
C LEU A 127 -3.30 -9.51 0.53
N ASN A 128 -4.59 -9.23 0.54
CA ASN A 128 -5.47 -9.32 -0.62
C ASN A 128 -6.31 -8.04 -0.68
N VAL A 129 -5.92 -7.11 -1.55
CA VAL A 129 -6.54 -5.78 -1.67
C VAL A 129 -7.28 -5.69 -3.00
N THR A 130 -8.57 -5.38 -2.95
CA THR A 130 -9.38 -5.02 -4.11
C THR A 130 -9.75 -3.55 -3.98
N LEU A 131 -9.50 -2.75 -5.02
CA LEU A 131 -9.99 -1.38 -5.09
C LEU A 131 -11.31 -1.38 -5.89
N ILE A 132 -12.34 -0.76 -5.33
CA ILE A 132 -13.68 -0.72 -5.90
C ILE A 132 -14.11 0.74 -6.00
N ALA A 133 -14.80 1.11 -7.07
CA ALA A 133 -15.46 2.41 -7.18
C ALA A 133 -16.79 2.36 -6.41
N SER A 134 -16.86 3.02 -5.26
CA SER A 134 -18.06 3.10 -4.44
C SER A 134 -18.75 4.45 -4.65
N PRO A 135 -20.09 4.54 -4.64
CA PRO A 135 -20.77 5.83 -4.72
C PRO A 135 -20.33 6.77 -3.60
N LYS A 136 -20.13 8.05 -3.91
CA LYS A 136 -19.86 9.07 -2.88
C LYS A 136 -21.06 9.22 -1.94
N HIS A 137 -20.80 9.72 -0.73
CA HIS A 137 -21.89 9.99 0.22
C HIS A 137 -22.83 11.08 -0.32
N ILE A 138 -24.15 10.88 -0.19
CA ILE A 138 -25.16 11.77 -0.79
C ILE A 138 -25.07 13.21 -0.27
N ASP A 139 -24.67 13.38 0.98
CA ASP A 139 -24.54 14.68 1.64
C ASP A 139 -23.23 15.41 1.32
N GLN A 140 -22.35 14.83 0.48
CA GLN A 140 -21.06 15.45 0.15
C GLN A 140 -21.07 16.04 -1.27
N PRO A 141 -20.66 17.32 -1.43
CA PRO A 141 -20.65 17.97 -2.74
C PRO A 141 -19.62 17.34 -3.69
N GLU A 142 -18.44 17.01 -3.19
CA GLU A 142 -17.32 16.42 -3.94
C GLU A 142 -16.93 15.06 -3.33
N PRO A 143 -16.43 14.10 -4.13
CA PRO A 143 -15.94 12.83 -3.61
C PRO A 143 -14.63 13.02 -2.84
N ASN A 144 -14.46 12.28 -1.74
CA ASN A 144 -13.18 12.19 -1.04
C ASN A 144 -12.17 11.42 -1.88
N ARG A 145 -11.05 12.08 -2.16
CA ARG A 145 -9.91 11.56 -2.92
C ARG A 145 -8.72 11.37 -2.00
N ILE A 146 -8.78 10.33 -1.17
CA ILE A 146 -7.79 10.12 -0.10
C ILE A 146 -6.43 9.68 -0.64
N GLY A 147 -6.39 9.01 -1.80
CA GLY A 147 -5.15 8.57 -2.43
C GLY A 147 -4.16 9.70 -2.70
N PHE A 148 -4.64 10.90 -3.01
CA PHE A 148 -3.77 12.08 -3.19
C PHE A 148 -3.21 12.60 -1.86
N GLN A 149 -4.01 12.58 -0.80
CA GLN A 149 -3.56 12.98 0.54
C GLN A 149 -2.53 11.98 1.09
N LEU A 150 -2.78 10.69 0.90
CA LEU A 150 -1.84 9.62 1.27
C LEU A 150 -0.55 9.70 0.46
N ALA A 151 -0.64 10.01 -0.84
CA ALA A 151 0.53 10.12 -1.70
C ALA A 151 1.49 11.25 -1.29
N ALA A 152 1.00 12.31 -0.66
CA ALA A 152 1.87 13.37 -0.12
C ALA A 152 2.88 12.81 0.91
N ALA A 153 2.49 11.79 1.69
CA ALA A 153 3.40 11.11 2.61
C ALA A 153 4.55 10.36 1.91
N LEU A 154 4.42 10.08 0.61
CA LEU A 154 5.44 9.41 -0.21
C LEU A 154 6.45 10.39 -0.85
N GLU A 155 6.18 11.70 -0.82
CA GLU A 155 6.98 12.69 -1.54
C GLU A 155 8.27 13.09 -0.80
N ARG A 156 8.40 12.73 0.49
CA ARG A 156 9.48 13.09 1.44
C ARG A 156 10.01 14.52 1.26
N ASP A 157 9.79 15.35 2.26
CA ASP A 157 10.55 16.60 2.40
C ASP A 157 12.03 16.24 2.36
N THR A 158 12.72 16.71 1.33
CA THR A 158 14.17 16.77 1.33
C THR A 158 14.56 17.85 2.30
N ASP A 159 14.56 17.54 3.60
CA ASP A 159 15.23 18.37 4.60
C ASP A 159 15.59 17.54 5.84
N GLU A 160 16.90 17.29 5.92
CA GLU A 160 17.75 17.29 7.11
C GLU A 160 17.20 16.70 8.42
N THR A 161 17.78 15.58 8.84
CA THR A 161 18.15 15.43 10.26
C THR A 161 19.46 14.67 10.33
N GLY A 162 20.41 15.27 11.05
CA GLY A 162 21.84 14.93 11.07
C GLY A 162 22.21 13.66 11.83
#